data_AF-A0AAP8N5X5-F1
#
_entry.id   AF-A0AAP8N5X5-F1
#
_cell.length_a   1.000
_cell.length_b   1.000
_cell.length_c   1.000
_cell.angle_alpha   90.00
_cell.angle_beta   90.00
_cell.angle_gamma   90.00
#
_symmetry.space_group_name_H-M   'P 1'
#
loop_
_entity.id
_entity.type
_entity.pdbx_description
1 polymer ?
#
loop_
_entity_poly.entity_id
_entity_poly.type
_entity_poly.pdbx_seq_one_letter_code
_entity_poly.pdbx_strand_id
1 'polypeptide(L)'
;VIMLSAKSEDSDKILGLNLGADDYITKPFNPLELIARVKSQLRRYTTFGSLEAKSNVYRSGGLVIDDESKTITVDGEVVHLTPV
;
A
#
# COMPACT_ATOMS: atom_id res chain seq x y z
N VAL A 1 -3.32 6.32 -12.46
CA VAL A 1 -4.62 6.37 -13.16
C VAL A 1 -4.87 5.05 -13.88
N ILE A 2 -5.98 4.37 -13.59
CA ILE A 2 -6.44 3.18 -14.34
C ILE A 2 -7.54 3.63 -15.31
N MET A 3 -7.38 3.39 -16.61
CA MET A 3 -8.40 3.65 -17.63
C MET A 3 -9.34 2.46 -17.79
N LEU A 4 -10.64 2.71 -17.79
CA LEU A 4 -11.70 1.69 -17.93
C LEU A 4 -12.57 2.04 -19.13
N SER A 5 -12.49 1.27 -20.20
CA SER A 5 -13.09 1.61 -21.50
C SER A 5 -13.82 0.43 -22.13
N ALA A 6 -14.83 0.66 -22.98
CA ALA A 6 -15.41 -0.39 -23.82
C ALA A 6 -14.60 -0.61 -25.12
N LYS A 7 -13.67 0.29 -25.42
CA LYS A 7 -12.78 0.15 -26.56
C LYS A 7 -11.75 -0.94 -26.29
N SER A 8 -11.69 -1.92 -27.19
CA SER A 8 -10.92 -3.15 -27.04
C SER A 8 -9.73 -3.24 -28.00
N GLU A 9 -9.65 -2.33 -28.97
CA GLU A 9 -8.56 -2.31 -29.94
C GLU A 9 -7.22 -2.05 -29.25
N ASP A 10 -6.18 -2.73 -29.71
CA ASP A 10 -4.85 -2.57 -29.13
C ASP A 10 -4.28 -1.15 -29.36
N SER A 11 -4.69 -0.49 -30.45
CA SER A 11 -4.45 0.92 -30.71
C SER A 11 -4.94 1.82 -29.58
N ASP A 12 -6.17 1.61 -29.10
CA ASP A 12 -6.77 2.38 -28.00
C ASP A 12 -6.07 2.12 -26.66
N LYS A 13 -5.64 0.87 -26.41
CA LYS A 13 -4.88 0.52 -25.20
C LYS A 13 -3.51 1.20 -25.18
N ILE A 14 -2.77 1.09 -26.29
CA ILE A 14 -1.45 1.71 -26.44
C ILE A 14 -1.55 3.22 -26.31
N LEU A 15 -2.55 3.84 -26.96
CA LEU A 15 -2.79 5.27 -26.85
C LEU A 15 -3.09 5.68 -25.40
N GLY A 16 -3.99 4.96 -24.72
CA GLY A 16 -4.34 5.26 -23.33
C GLY A 16 -3.15 5.20 -22.37
N LEU A 17 -2.27 4.21 -22.55
CA LEU A 17 -1.04 4.08 -21.78
C LEU A 17 -0.04 5.21 -22.11
N ASN A 18 0.14 5.54 -23.40
CA ASN A 18 1.02 6.63 -23.83
C ASN A 18 0.55 8.02 -23.36
N LEU A 19 -0.75 8.21 -23.17
CA LEU A 19 -1.33 9.42 -22.58
C LEU A 19 -1.14 9.51 -21.05
N GLY A 20 -0.48 8.54 -20.44
CA GLY A 20 -0.12 8.56 -19.01
C GLY A 20 -1.03 7.73 -18.11
N ALA A 21 -1.81 6.78 -18.66
CA ALA A 21 -2.45 5.79 -17.82
C ALA A 21 -1.43 4.78 -17.27
N ASP A 22 -1.59 4.40 -15.99
CA ASP A 22 -0.78 3.34 -15.35
C ASP A 22 -1.31 1.94 -15.68
N ASP A 23 -2.57 1.84 -16.11
CA ASP A 23 -3.23 0.61 -16.53
C ASP A 23 -4.41 0.92 -17.45
N TYR A 24 -4.79 -0.04 -18.30
CA TYR A 24 -5.94 0.05 -19.19
C TYR A 24 -6.74 -1.26 -19.15
N ILE A 25 -8.02 -1.18 -18.81
CA ILE A 25 -8.91 -2.33 -18.67
C ILE A 25 -10.12 -2.15 -19.58
N THR A 26 -10.35 -3.12 -20.46
CA THR A 26 -11.50 -3.15 -21.36
C THR A 26 -12.71 -3.79 -20.70
N LYS A 27 -13.91 -3.24 -20.92
CA LYS A 27 -15.21 -3.80 -20.52
C LYS A 27 -15.71 -4.80 -21.56
N PRO A 28 -16.40 -5.89 -21.15
CA PRO A 28 -16.65 -6.29 -19.76
C PRO A 28 -15.40 -6.93 -19.12
N PHE A 29 -15.19 -6.68 -17.83
CA PHE A 29 -14.06 -7.23 -17.07
C PHE A 29 -14.56 -7.96 -15.82
N ASN A 30 -13.71 -8.82 -15.26
CA ASN A 30 -13.97 -9.47 -13.99
C ASN A 30 -13.67 -8.50 -12.82
N PRO A 31 -14.63 -8.25 -11.90
CA PRO A 31 -14.38 -7.40 -10.73
C PRO A 31 -13.18 -7.82 -9.88
N LEU A 32 -12.91 -9.13 -9.77
CA LEU A 32 -11.76 -9.65 -9.02
C LEU A 32 -10.43 -9.27 -9.68
N GLU A 33 -10.40 -9.23 -11.01
CA GLU A 33 -9.21 -8.79 -11.77
C GLU A 33 -8.94 -7.30 -11.51
N LEU A 34 -9.98 -6.47 -11.56
CA LEU A 34 -9.85 -5.04 -11.26
C LEU A 34 -9.30 -4.81 -9.84
N ILE A 35 -9.82 -5.54 -8.85
CA ILE A 35 -9.34 -5.47 -7.46
C ILE A 35 -7.85 -5.86 -7.39
N ALA A 36 -7.45 -6.95 -8.05
CA ALA A 36 -6.06 -7.40 -8.05
C ALA A 36 -5.13 -6.35 -8.70
N ARG A 37 -5.55 -5.72 -9.80
CA ARG A 37 -4.82 -4.65 -10.48
C ARG A 37 -4.67 -3.40 -9.62
N VAL A 38 -5.75 -2.94 -8.98
CA VAL A 38 -5.73 -1.81 -8.03
C VAL A 38 -4.73 -2.09 -6.89
N LYS A 39 -4.80 -3.27 -6.26
CA LYS A 39 -3.86 -3.65 -5.18
C LYS A 39 -2.41 -3.66 -5.66
N SER A 40 -2.16 -4.16 -6.88
CA SER A 40 -0.82 -4.19 -7.47
C SER A 40 -0.26 -2.79 -7.76
N GLN A 41 -1.11 -1.84 -8.18
CA GLN A 41 -0.73 -0.43 -8.33
C GLN A 41 -0.41 0.20 -6.96
N LEU A 42 -1.28 0.02 -5.96
CA LEU A 42 -1.06 0.56 -4.61
C LEU A 42 0.22 0.01 -3.95
N ARG A 43 0.51 -1.28 -4.11
CA ARG A 43 1.74 -1.88 -3.56
C ARG A 43 3.00 -1.21 -4.12
N ARG A 44 3.02 -0.88 -5.41
CA ARG A 44 4.15 -0.13 -6.01
C ARG A 44 4.32 1.24 -5.37
N TYR A 45 3.23 1.92 -5.05
CA TYR A 45 3.28 3.19 -4.33
C TYR A 45 3.77 3.03 -2.88
N THR A 46 3.39 1.96 -2.17
CA THR A 46 3.86 1.73 -0.79
C THR A 46 5.33 1.30 -0.69
N THR A 47 5.91 0.77 -1.77
CA THR A 47 7.33 0.35 -1.78
C THR A 47 8.26 1.49 -2.18
N PHE A 48 7.82 2.42 -3.03
CA PHE A 48 8.64 3.55 -3.51
C PHE A 48 8.37 4.86 -2.76
N GLY A 49 7.16 5.07 -2.26
CA GLY A 49 6.87 6.10 -1.27
C GLY A 49 7.07 5.48 0.09
N SER A 50 8.01 6.00 0.87
CA SER A 50 8.07 5.84 2.31
C SER A 50 6.78 6.34 2.97
N LEU A 51 5.66 5.64 2.75
CA LEU A 51 4.90 5.20 3.89
C LEU A 51 5.90 4.34 4.66
N GLU A 52 6.70 5.00 5.50
CA GLU A 52 6.77 4.52 6.86
C GLU A 52 5.34 4.10 7.16
N ALA A 53 5.06 2.79 7.10
CA ALA A 53 4.08 2.24 8.00
C ALA A 53 4.43 2.97 9.29
N LYS A 54 3.58 3.91 9.72
CA LYS A 54 3.77 4.60 10.98
C LYS A 54 3.88 3.46 11.94
N SER A 55 5.10 3.00 12.18
CA SER A 55 5.31 1.90 13.06
C SER A 55 4.99 2.61 14.34
N ASN A 56 3.86 2.24 14.91
CA ASN A 56 3.51 2.60 16.28
C ASN A 56 4.61 2.17 17.28
N VAL A 57 5.71 1.61 16.77
CA VAL A 57 7.02 1.40 17.36
C VAL A 57 7.82 2.72 17.48
N TYR A 58 7.84 3.30 18.67
CA TYR A 58 8.75 4.38 19.06
C TYR A 58 10.05 3.81 19.63
N ARG A 59 11.21 4.39 19.28
CA ARG A 59 12.52 3.94 19.77
C ARG A 59 13.31 5.09 20.38
N SER A 60 13.91 4.85 21.54
CA SER A 60 14.82 5.79 22.20
C SER A 60 15.89 5.03 22.98
N GLY A 61 17.11 4.93 22.45
CA GLY A 61 18.15 4.08 23.03
C GLY A 61 17.70 2.62 23.12
N GLY A 62 17.78 2.03 24.30
CA GLY A 62 17.29 0.67 24.60
C GLY A 62 15.76 0.56 24.72
N LEU A 63 15.03 1.69 24.75
CA LEU A 63 13.57 1.71 24.88
C LEU A 63 12.90 1.50 23.52
N VAL A 64 11.97 0.56 23.46
CA VAL A 64 11.09 0.32 22.32
C VAL A 64 9.65 0.27 22.82
N ILE A 65 8.77 1.08 22.25
CA ILE A 65 7.35 1.15 22.60
C ILE A 65 6.56 0.78 21.36
N ASP A 66 5.82 -0.32 21.37
CA ASP A 66 4.87 -0.70 20.34
C ASP A 66 3.45 -0.30 20.80
N ASP A 67 2.95 0.81 20.26
CA ASP A 67 1.65 1.39 20.63
C ASP A 67 0.44 0.59 20.10
N GLU A 68 0.65 -0.34 19.16
CA GLU A 68 -0.40 -1.23 18.66
C GLU A 68 -0.64 -2.39 19.63
N SER A 69 0.43 -3.04 20.09
CA SER A 69 0.39 -4.12 21.08
C SER A 69 0.37 -3.63 22.53
N LYS A 70 0.56 -2.31 22.75
CA LYS A 70 0.78 -1.70 24.07
C LYS A 70 1.94 -2.35 24.83
N THR A 71 2.95 -2.82 24.10
CA THR A 71 4.13 -3.49 24.67
C THR A 71 5.30 -2.53 24.70
N ILE A 72 6.05 -2.56 25.80
CA ILE A 72 7.24 -1.74 25.97
C ILE A 72 8.40 -2.66 26.33
N THR A 73 9.56 -2.48 25.70
CA THR A 73 10.79 -3.18 26.06
C THR A 73 11.91 -2.21 26.39
N VAL A 74 12.75 -2.55 27.36
CA VAL A 74 14.02 -1.87 27.66
C VAL A 74 15.13 -2.89 27.48
N ASP A 75 16.07 -2.61 26.59
CA ASP A 75 17.19 -3.51 26.25
C ASP A 75 16.75 -4.93 25.85
N GLY A 76 15.55 -5.04 25.28
CA GLY A 76 14.94 -6.30 24.85
C GLY A 76 14.09 -7.01 25.91
N GLU A 77 14.04 -6.51 27.15
CA GLU A 77 13.17 -7.06 28.20
C GLU A 77 11.84 -6.31 28.28
N VAL A 78 10.72 -7.05 28.36
CA VAL A 78 9.37 -6.47 28.43
C VAL A 78 9.12 -5.82 29.79
N VAL A 79 8.66 -4.57 29.78
CA VAL A 79 8.35 -3.78 30.98
C VAL A 79 6.85 -3.44 30.99
N HIS A 80 6.21 -3.63 32.15
CA HIS A 80 4.81 -3.27 32.36
C HIS A 80 4.71 -1.87 32.99
N LEU A 81 3.92 -0.98 32.39
CA LEU A 81 3.59 0.32 32.96
C LEU A 81 2.20 0.30 33.61
N THR A 82 2.00 1.12 34.64
CA THR A 82 0.68 1.36 35.22
C THR A 82 -0.15 2.25 34.29
N PRO A 83 -1.44 1.95 34.05
CA PRO A 83 -2.34 2.85 33.34
C PRO A 83 -2.42 4.22 34.05
N VAL A 84 -2.58 5.29 33.27
CA VAL A 84 -2.85 6.65 33.78
C VAL A 84 -4.34 6.92 33.78
#